data_AF-A4CM89-F1
#
_entry.id   AF-A4CM89-F1
#
_cell.length_a   1.000
_cell.length_b   1.000
_cell.length_c   1.000
_cell.angle_alpha   90.00
_cell.angle_beta   90.00
_cell.angle_gamma   90.00
#
_symmetry.space_group_name_H-M   'P 1'
#
loop_
_entity.id
_entity.type
_entity.pdbx_description
1 polymer ?
#
loop_
_entity_poly.entity_id
_entity_poly.type
_entity_poly.pdbx_seq_one_letter_code
_entity_poly.pdbx_strand_id
1 'polypeptide(L)'
;MPQLQSFIKKPSRLLIILFAAACSLPFGCKEEKKAEPNPWTLAYAGQYLIREAGQTSRNVSQRYVLAAGGNAELHRLERPGRYGEYRLDTIVRGTWQAVEGRIDIALGEDADQLLETFTQELRPVPTDSLAIDTLWVNGEQPGRTLELLIRF
;
A
#
# COMPACT_ATOMS: atom_id res chain seq x y z
N MET A 1 39.46 8.16 -56.78
CA MET A 1 39.52 7.37 -58.04
C MET A 1 40.91 6.78 -58.10
N PRO A 2 41.10 5.44 -58.18
CA PRO A 2 40.43 4.52 -59.10
C PRO A 2 39.61 3.40 -58.43
N GLN A 3 38.80 2.75 -59.27
CA GLN A 3 38.00 1.55 -59.03
C GLN A 3 38.76 0.27 -59.37
N LEU A 4 38.29 -0.88 -58.85
CA LEU A 4 38.14 -2.21 -59.53
C LEU A 4 37.78 -3.24 -58.44
N GLN A 5 36.52 -3.63 -58.30
CA GLN A 5 35.79 -4.69 -59.02
C GLN A 5 35.69 -6.01 -58.22
N SER A 6 34.43 -6.35 -58.02
CA SER A 6 33.80 -7.58 -57.53
C SER A 6 34.48 -8.92 -57.84
N PHE A 7 34.34 -9.87 -56.92
CA PHE A 7 33.97 -11.24 -57.30
C PHE A 7 32.84 -11.80 -56.43
N ILE A 8 31.84 -12.27 -57.14
CA ILE A 8 30.60 -12.92 -56.72
C ILE A 8 30.91 -14.37 -56.31
N LYS A 9 30.31 -14.85 -55.21
CA LYS A 9 29.98 -16.28 -55.03
C LYS A 9 28.82 -16.50 -54.06
N LYS A 10 27.63 -16.70 -54.62
CA LYS A 10 26.56 -17.60 -54.15
C LYS A 10 26.36 -18.63 -55.30
N PRO A 11 25.74 -19.80 -55.12
CA PRO A 11 24.84 -20.28 -54.05
C PRO A 11 25.31 -21.65 -53.48
N SER A 12 24.71 -22.24 -52.44
CA SER A 12 23.49 -23.07 -52.59
C SER A 12 23.19 -23.83 -51.28
N ARG A 13 21.90 -23.79 -50.92
CA ARG A 13 21.03 -24.89 -50.46
C ARG A 13 21.54 -25.77 -49.30
N LEU A 14 20.94 -25.60 -48.12
CA LEU A 14 19.75 -26.36 -47.67
C LEU A 14 20.16 -27.65 -46.94
N LEU A 15 20.15 -27.61 -45.61
CA LEU A 15 19.63 -28.73 -44.84
C LEU A 15 18.97 -28.19 -43.56
N ILE A 16 17.65 -28.25 -43.57
CA ILE A 16 16.79 -28.12 -42.42
C ILE A 16 17.03 -29.36 -41.56
N ILE A 17 17.42 -29.17 -40.30
CA ILE A 17 17.17 -30.18 -39.26
C ILE A 17 16.34 -29.48 -38.19
N LEU A 18 15.02 -29.75 -38.23
CA LEU A 18 14.16 -29.62 -37.07
C LEU A 18 14.74 -30.50 -35.95
N PHE A 19 15.16 -29.91 -34.85
CA PHE A 19 15.08 -30.57 -33.56
C PHE A 19 13.97 -29.89 -32.76
N ALA A 20 12.76 -30.38 -32.98
CA ALA A 20 11.69 -30.28 -32.01
C ALA A 20 12.07 -31.14 -30.80
N ALA A 21 12.92 -30.61 -29.91
CA ALA A 21 12.99 -31.08 -28.55
C ALA A 21 11.97 -30.26 -27.75
N ALA A 22 10.72 -30.71 -27.84
CA ALA A 22 9.73 -30.42 -26.82
C ALA A 22 10.28 -30.99 -25.50
N CYS A 23 11.02 -30.17 -24.77
CA CYS A 23 11.33 -30.41 -23.38
C CYS A 23 10.02 -30.17 -22.63
N SER A 24 9.17 -31.19 -22.61
CA SER A 24 8.06 -31.36 -21.70
C SER A 24 8.62 -31.41 -20.28
N LEU A 25 8.95 -30.23 -19.74
CA LEU A 25 9.05 -30.05 -18.32
C LEU A 25 7.63 -30.25 -17.78
N PRO A 26 7.38 -31.22 -16.89
CA PRO A 26 6.19 -31.20 -16.07
C PRO A 26 6.42 -30.10 -15.03
N PHE A 27 6.43 -28.84 -15.46
CA PHE A 27 6.02 -27.78 -14.56
C PHE A 27 4.56 -28.07 -14.30
N GLY A 28 4.32 -28.91 -13.29
CA GLY A 28 3.06 -28.90 -12.61
C GLY A 28 2.78 -27.45 -12.33
N CYS A 29 1.75 -26.92 -13.00
CA CYS A 29 1.12 -25.68 -12.59
C CYS A 29 0.78 -25.92 -11.12
N LYS A 30 1.66 -25.48 -10.21
CA LYS A 30 1.26 -25.22 -8.84
C LYS A 30 0.21 -24.15 -9.01
N GLU A 31 -1.04 -24.58 -8.99
CA GLU A 31 -2.19 -23.72 -8.80
C GLU A 31 -1.82 -22.87 -7.59
N GLU A 32 -1.41 -21.63 -7.87
CA GLU A 32 -1.09 -20.65 -6.87
C GLU A 32 -2.38 -20.49 -6.09
N LYS A 33 -2.44 -21.12 -4.90
CA LYS A 33 -3.58 -21.01 -4.00
C LYS A 33 -3.69 -19.54 -3.70
N LYS A 34 -4.59 -18.88 -4.44
CA LYS A 34 -4.90 -17.47 -4.28
C LYS A 34 -5.34 -17.33 -2.84
N ALA A 35 -4.49 -16.71 -2.02
CA ALA A 35 -4.79 -16.54 -0.61
C ALA A 35 -6.17 -15.88 -0.52
N GLU A 36 -7.08 -16.47 0.26
CA GLU A 36 -8.39 -15.86 0.46
C GLU A 36 -8.16 -14.45 1.03
N PRO A 37 -8.86 -13.44 0.49
CA PRO A 37 -8.66 -12.06 0.94
C PRO A 37 -9.00 -11.97 2.42
N ASN A 38 -8.11 -11.35 3.20
CA ASN A 38 -8.35 -11.14 4.62
C ASN A 38 -9.62 -10.28 4.80
N PRO A 39 -10.69 -10.79 5.45
CA PRO A 39 -11.95 -10.06 5.56
C PRO A 39 -11.80 -8.75 6.36
N TRP A 40 -10.80 -8.67 7.25
CA TRP A 40 -10.54 -7.48 8.06
C TRP A 40 -9.82 -6.39 7.27
N THR A 41 -8.93 -6.74 6.33
CA THR A 41 -8.31 -5.72 5.47
C THR A 41 -9.33 -5.10 4.52
N LEU A 42 -10.37 -5.86 4.13
CA LEU A 42 -11.53 -5.30 3.42
C LEU A 42 -12.37 -4.42 4.34
N ALA A 43 -12.73 -4.90 5.54
CA ALA A 43 -13.62 -4.21 6.46
C ALA A 43 -13.04 -2.87 6.99
N TYR A 44 -11.72 -2.79 7.14
CA TYR A 44 -11.00 -1.62 7.66
C TYR A 44 -10.25 -0.84 6.57
N ALA A 45 -10.49 -1.12 5.28
CA ALA A 45 -9.94 -0.30 4.22
C ALA A 45 -10.58 1.10 4.24
N GLY A 46 -9.76 2.15 4.12
CA GLY A 46 -10.24 3.52 4.16
C GLY A 46 -9.16 4.57 4.32
N GLN A 47 -9.59 5.81 4.51
CA GLN A 47 -8.72 6.92 4.88
C GLN A 47 -8.95 7.30 6.33
N TYR A 48 -7.86 7.53 7.05
CA TYR A 48 -7.85 7.79 8.47
C TYR A 48 -7.06 9.06 8.77
N LEU A 49 -7.58 9.89 9.66
CA LEU A 49 -6.88 11.05 10.20
C LEU A 49 -6.15 10.64 11.49
N ILE A 50 -4.86 10.97 11.58
CA ILE A 50 -4.12 10.82 12.83
C ILE A 50 -4.46 12.01 13.73
N ARG A 51 -4.86 11.72 14.97
CA ARG A 51 -5.01 12.72 16.03
C ARG A 51 -3.98 12.45 17.10
N GLU A 52 -3.30 13.49 17.55
CA GLU A 52 -2.35 13.42 18.66
C GLU A 52 -2.82 14.34 19.80
N ALA A 53 -2.79 13.84 21.03
CA ALA A 53 -3.07 14.65 22.20
C ALA A 53 -2.05 15.81 22.29
N GLY A 54 -2.56 17.03 22.47
CA GLY A 54 -1.71 18.23 22.55
C GLY A 54 -1.21 18.76 21.20
N GLN A 55 -1.65 18.20 20.07
CA GLN A 55 -1.32 18.75 18.75
C GLN A 55 -1.97 20.13 18.57
N THR A 56 -1.15 21.19 18.67
CA THR A 56 -1.60 22.59 18.61
C THR A 56 -1.51 23.16 17.20
N SER A 57 -0.66 22.60 16.35
CA SER A 57 -0.44 23.09 14.99
C SER A 57 -1.59 22.68 14.07
N ARG A 58 -2.54 23.59 13.87
CA ARG A 58 -3.59 23.47 12.84
C ARG A 58 -3.04 23.56 11.40
N ASN A 59 -1.73 23.58 11.23
CA ASN A 59 -1.08 23.75 9.93
C ASN A 59 -0.46 22.46 9.42
N VAL A 60 -0.37 21.41 10.23
CA VAL A 60 0.12 20.10 9.83
C VAL A 60 -0.98 19.09 10.12
N SER A 61 -1.24 18.20 9.15
CA SER A 61 -2.18 17.10 9.28
C SER A 61 -1.54 15.85 8.70
N GLN A 62 -1.75 14.70 9.35
CA GLN A 62 -1.26 13.42 8.84
C GLN A 62 -2.44 12.49 8.62
N ARG A 63 -2.47 11.79 7.48
CA ARG A 63 -3.51 10.81 7.16
C ARG A 63 -2.92 9.49 6.69
N TYR A 64 -3.53 8.41 7.11
CA TYR A 64 -3.33 7.08 6.54
C TYR A 64 -4.33 6.82 5.41
N VAL A 65 -3.87 6.16 4.36
CA VAL A 65 -4.68 5.59 3.28
C VAL A 65 -4.40 4.10 3.25
N LEU A 66 -5.37 3.30 3.67
CA LEU A 66 -5.26 1.86 3.83
C LEU A 66 -6.09 1.17 2.74
N ALA A 67 -5.44 0.65 1.71
CA ALA A 67 -6.12 -0.02 0.61
C ALA A 67 -6.46 -1.47 0.97
N ALA A 68 -7.60 -1.98 0.50
CA ALA A 68 -8.07 -3.34 0.78
C ALA A 68 -7.08 -4.46 0.40
N GLY A 69 -6.19 -4.18 -0.58
CA GLY A 69 -5.12 -5.08 -1.01
C GLY A 69 -3.89 -5.12 -0.09
N GLY A 70 -3.92 -4.47 1.07
CA GLY A 70 -2.81 -4.47 2.04
C GLY A 70 -1.75 -3.41 1.82
N ASN A 71 -1.92 -2.50 0.85
CA ASN A 71 -1.02 -1.35 0.65
C ASN A 71 -1.42 -0.19 1.58
N ALA A 72 -0.43 0.48 2.15
CA ALA A 72 -0.63 1.64 3.03
C ALA A 72 0.15 2.86 2.51
N GLU A 73 -0.43 4.05 2.67
CA GLU A 73 0.27 5.33 2.48
C GLU A 73 0.02 6.24 3.69
N LEU A 74 1.08 6.89 4.18
CA LEU A 74 1.04 7.98 5.15
C LEU A 74 1.31 9.29 4.43
N HIS A 75 0.33 10.19 4.43
CA HIS A 75 0.46 11.51 3.81
C HIS A 75 0.64 12.54 4.89
N ARG A 76 1.69 13.36 4.77
CA ARG A 76 1.84 14.60 5.53
C ARG A 76 1.31 15.75 4.68
N LEU A 77 0.35 16.48 5.23
CA LEU A 77 -0.28 17.65 4.63
C LEU A 77 0.14 18.88 5.42
N GLU A 78 0.62 19.90 4.73
CA GLU A 78 1.02 21.15 5.34
C GLU A 78 0.24 22.33 4.77
N ARG A 79 -0.04 23.30 5.64
CA ARG A 79 -0.74 24.53 5.30
C ARG A 79 0.20 25.71 5.56
N PRO A 80 0.59 26.50 4.53
CA PRO A 80 1.59 27.56 4.67
C PRO A 80 1.12 28.80 5.45
N GLY A 81 -0.12 28.83 5.90
CA GLY A 81 -0.68 29.93 6.70
C GLY A 81 -2.15 29.71 7.02
N ARG A 82 -2.74 30.56 7.86
CA ARG A 82 -4.13 30.39 8.35
C ARG A 82 -5.17 30.24 7.23
N TYR A 83 -4.96 30.93 6.11
CA TYR A 83 -5.86 30.97 4.95
C TYR A 83 -5.34 30.16 3.75
N GLY A 84 -4.22 29.46 3.90
CA GLY A 84 -3.70 28.59 2.85
C GLY A 84 -4.53 27.31 2.71
N GLU A 85 -4.47 26.68 1.55
CA GLU A 85 -4.97 25.32 1.37
C GLU A 85 -3.93 24.31 1.88
N TYR A 86 -4.40 23.15 2.36
CA TYR A 86 -3.50 22.04 2.65
C TYR A 86 -2.89 21.52 1.36
N ARG A 87 -1.58 21.37 1.36
CA ARG A 87 -0.82 20.78 0.26
C ARG A 87 -0.17 19.51 0.75
N LEU A 88 -0.11 18.52 -0.13
CA LEU A 88 0.66 17.32 0.12
C LEU A 88 2.14 17.68 0.17
N ASP A 89 2.76 17.44 1.31
CA ASP A 89 4.19 17.65 1.54
C ASP A 89 4.96 16.37 1.26
N THR A 90 4.63 15.29 1.97
CA THR A 90 5.33 14.01 1.87
C THR A 90 4.34 12.83 1.80
N ILE A 91 4.69 11.78 1.05
CA ILE A 91 4.06 10.45 1.10
C ILE A 91 5.10 9.42 1.52
N VAL A 92 4.78 8.63 2.55
CA VAL A 92 5.52 7.41 2.91
C VAL A 92 4.63 6.22 2.59
N ARG A 93 5.15 5.24 1.86
CA ARG A 93 4.41 4.04 1.46
C ARG A 93 4.81 2.85 2.31
N GLY A 94 3.97 1.82 2.32
CA GLY A 94 4.27 0.55 2.95
C GLY A 94 3.09 -0.42 2.84
N THR A 95 2.95 -1.28 3.83
CA THR A 95 1.92 -2.30 3.90
C THR A 95 1.16 -2.23 5.21
N TRP A 96 -0.01 -2.85 5.24
CA TRP A 96 -0.78 -3.01 6.45
C TRP A 96 -1.52 -4.34 6.43
N GLN A 97 -1.88 -4.78 7.62
CA GLN A 97 -2.73 -5.93 7.85
C GLN A 97 -3.68 -5.65 9.01
N ALA A 98 -4.75 -6.43 9.07
CA ALA A 98 -5.71 -6.34 10.15
C ALA A 98 -6.15 -7.71 10.63
N VAL A 99 -6.52 -7.75 11.90
CA VAL A 99 -7.34 -8.79 12.51
C VAL A 99 -8.51 -8.12 13.22
N GLU A 100 -9.46 -8.89 13.73
CA GLU A 100 -10.59 -8.33 14.47
C GLU A 100 -10.11 -7.38 15.58
N GLY A 101 -10.54 -6.11 15.50
CA GLY A 101 -10.21 -5.09 16.48
C GLY A 101 -8.75 -4.62 16.50
N ARG A 102 -7.92 -4.95 15.50
CA ARG A 102 -6.52 -4.49 15.44
C ARG A 102 -6.04 -4.21 14.01
N ILE A 103 -5.32 -3.11 13.85
CA ILE A 103 -4.64 -2.69 12.62
C ILE A 103 -3.14 -2.60 12.88
N ASP A 104 -2.33 -3.24 12.04
CA ASP A 104 -0.87 -3.14 12.05
C ASP A 104 -0.41 -2.51 10.73
N ILE A 105 0.39 -1.44 10.80
CA ILE A 105 0.87 -0.68 9.64
C ILE A 105 2.40 -0.67 9.66
N ALA A 106 3.03 -1.06 8.57
CA ALA A 106 4.48 -0.97 8.38
C ALA A 106 4.79 -0.02 7.22
N LEU A 107 5.65 0.96 7.42
CA LEU A 107 5.99 1.99 6.41
C LEU A 107 7.45 1.86 5.93
N GLY A 108 7.85 2.67 4.95
CA GLY A 108 9.23 2.76 4.48
C GLY A 108 9.58 1.84 3.31
N GLU A 109 10.77 2.08 2.72
CA GLU A 109 11.22 1.42 1.48
C GLU A 109 11.37 -0.10 1.63
N ASP A 110 11.68 -0.59 2.83
CA ASP A 110 11.90 -2.02 3.10
C ASP A 110 10.76 -2.68 3.88
N ALA A 111 9.66 -1.99 4.21
CA ALA A 111 8.61 -2.45 5.15
C ALA A 111 9.11 -2.96 6.53
N ASP A 112 10.42 -2.91 6.79
CA ASP A 112 11.09 -3.28 8.03
C ASP A 112 11.24 -2.10 9.01
N GLN A 113 10.74 -0.90 8.69
CA GLN A 113 10.86 0.29 9.55
C GLN A 113 9.56 1.05 9.81
N LEU A 114 9.30 1.28 11.09
CA LEU A 114 8.10 1.90 11.67
C LEU A 114 6.85 1.04 11.50
N LEU A 115 6.72 0.09 12.44
CA LEU A 115 5.48 -0.62 12.72
C LEU A 115 4.64 0.25 13.69
N GLU A 116 3.42 0.61 13.29
CA GLU A 116 2.42 1.18 14.20
C GLU A 116 1.27 0.18 14.39
N THR A 117 0.92 -0.10 15.65
CA THR A 117 -0.22 -0.95 16.00
C THR A 117 -1.33 -0.12 16.63
N PHE A 118 -2.53 -0.23 16.08
CA PHE A 118 -3.73 0.39 16.61
C PHE A 118 -4.76 -0.66 17.02
N THR A 119 -5.34 -0.49 18.20
CA THR A 119 -6.38 -1.38 18.74
C THR A 119 -7.71 -0.63 18.79
N GLN A 120 -8.79 -1.32 18.46
CA GLN A 120 -10.14 -0.77 18.50
C GLN A 120 -10.60 -0.55 19.93
N GLU A 121 -11.01 0.68 20.22
CA GLU A 121 -11.77 1.05 21.41
C GLU A 121 -13.15 1.55 20.99
N LEU A 122 -14.19 0.96 21.57
CA LEU A 122 -15.56 1.36 21.34
C LEU A 122 -15.90 2.53 22.26
N ARG A 123 -16.18 3.70 21.69
CA ARG A 123 -16.66 4.85 22.47
C ARG A 123 -18.17 5.06 22.27
N PRO A 124 -18.95 5.14 23.36
CA PRO A 124 -20.33 5.58 23.26
C PRO A 124 -20.38 7.02 22.75
N VAL A 125 -21.19 7.30 21.74
CA VAL A 125 -21.43 8.67 21.29
C VAL A 125 -22.30 9.38 22.35
N PRO A 126 -21.86 10.51 22.94
CA PRO A 126 -22.59 11.16 24.03
C PRO A 126 -23.99 11.63 23.64
N THR A 127 -24.23 11.85 22.35
CA THR A 127 -25.46 12.45 21.81
C THR A 127 -26.45 11.42 21.28
N ASP A 128 -25.99 10.20 20.99
CA ASP A 128 -26.81 9.08 20.53
C ASP A 128 -26.29 7.78 21.16
N SER A 129 -27.03 7.25 22.13
CA SER A 129 -26.64 6.06 22.90
C SER A 129 -26.61 4.76 22.09
N LEU A 130 -27.07 4.78 20.83
CA LEU A 130 -27.01 3.65 19.92
C LEU A 130 -25.85 3.75 18.92
N ALA A 131 -25.23 4.93 18.77
CA ALA A 131 -24.08 5.12 17.93
C ALA A 131 -22.80 4.77 18.71
N ILE A 132 -22.03 3.83 18.16
CA ILE A 132 -20.70 3.47 18.66
C ILE A 132 -19.69 3.99 17.65
N ASP A 133 -18.92 5.00 18.05
CA ASP A 133 -17.79 5.45 17.27
C ASP A 133 -16.63 4.48 17.50
N THR A 134 -16.03 4.03 16.40
CA THR A 134 -14.81 3.23 16.45
C THR A 134 -13.61 4.15 16.56
N LEU A 135 -12.95 4.13 17.71
CA LEU A 135 -11.66 4.77 17.88
C LEU A 135 -10.56 3.72 17.73
N TRP A 136 -9.50 4.05 17.01
CA TRP A 136 -8.31 3.22 16.94
C TRP A 136 -7.21 3.87 17.77
N VAL A 137 -6.76 3.22 18.85
CA VAL A 137 -5.76 3.79 19.77
C VAL A 137 -4.41 3.10 19.57
N ASN A 138 -3.35 3.90 19.50
CA ASN A 138 -2.00 3.37 19.52
C ASN A 138 -1.58 3.11 20.98
N GLY A 139 -1.35 1.85 21.33
CA GLY A 139 -0.97 1.46 22.70
C GLY A 139 0.45 1.90 23.09
N GLU A 140 1.34 2.08 22.11
CA GLU A 140 2.72 2.49 22.32
C GLU A 140 2.87 4.01 22.42
N GLN A 141 1.93 4.76 21.81
CA GLN A 141 1.90 6.23 21.83
C GLN A 141 0.56 6.73 22.39
N PRO A 142 0.43 6.82 23.73
CA PRO A 142 -0.79 7.28 24.37
C PRO A 142 -1.24 8.65 23.85
N GLY A 143 -2.48 8.74 23.41
CA GLY A 143 -3.06 9.96 22.83
C GLY A 143 -2.89 10.07 21.32
N ARG A 144 -2.24 9.12 20.64
CA ARG A 144 -2.25 8.99 19.17
C ARG A 144 -3.38 8.04 18.76
N THR A 145 -4.28 8.51 17.91
CA THR A 145 -5.46 7.74 17.49
C THR A 145 -5.73 7.87 15.99
N LEU A 146 -6.33 6.85 15.37
CA LEU A 146 -6.90 6.94 14.02
C LEU A 146 -8.41 7.20 14.09
N GLU A 147 -8.81 8.28 13.43
CA GLU A 147 -10.20 8.64 13.19
C GLU A 147 -10.54 8.29 11.73
N LEU A 148 -11.52 7.42 11.51
CA LEU A 148 -11.95 7.05 10.17
C LEU A 148 -12.65 8.23 9.49
N LEU A 149 -12.15 8.62 8.31
CA LEU A 149 -12.77 9.67 7.49
C LEU A 149 -13.73 9.08 6.45
N ILE A 150 -13.30 8.03 5.75
CA ILE A 150 -14.07 7.39 4.67
C ILE A 150 -13.61 5.94 4.51
N ARG A 151 -14.55 5.04 4.22
CA ARG A 151 -14.27 3.64 3.85
C ARG A 151 -14.24 3.46 2.33
N PHE A 152 -13.48 2.48 1.86
CA PHE A 152 -13.45 2.08 0.45
C PHE A 152 -14.47 0.98 0.12
#